data_AF-Q2UQ68-F1
#
_entry.id   AF-Q2UQ68-F1
#
_cell.length_a   1.000
_cell.length_b   1.000
_cell.length_c   1.000
_cell.angle_alpha   90.00
_cell.angle_beta   90.00
_cell.angle_gamma   90.00
#
_symmetry.space_group_name_H-M   'P 1'
#
loop_
_entity.id
_entity.type
_entity.pdbx_description
1 polymer ?
#
loop_
_entity_poly.entity_id
_entity_poly.type
_entity_poly.pdbx_seq_one_letter_code
_entity_poly.pdbx_strand_id
1 'polypeptide(L)'
;MTWFSLASYWLTNSVIMDIVGTPSATNKNKGWPFGNDATPVVNNFVKISYLVFLMLQYILALGNRPKGSKVAYTLSFIYFSIVQLYILVLSFYLVAQAFSGGNLDLNLDDGVAGFIGSFFTSTSGLVLIALVSTYGIYFLSSILYLDPWHMLTSSWAYFLGMPSSINVLMVYAFCNWHDVSWGTKGSDQAGSLPSAQTKKADAKTNFVEELDKPQADIDTQFEFTVKRALSPWHPPEEKEDANLDDSYKRFRTNLVLLWVLSNSFLALCINNEGIRNLCLTVVRPGILRLFSGLLLRCRFSGLSGLCGFWARLGCCVVFRGVDLNFE
;
A
#
# COMPACT_ATOMS: atom_id res chain seq x y z
N MET A 1 -4.33 -1.18 -8.34
CA MET A 1 -3.92 0.20 -7.96
C MET A 1 -3.20 0.24 -6.61
N THR A 2 -2.59 -0.84 -6.13
CA THR A 2 -1.98 -0.91 -4.79
C THR A 2 -0.49 -0.54 -4.78
N TRP A 3 0.17 -0.48 -5.95
CA TRP A 3 1.59 -0.16 -6.04
C TRP A 3 1.92 1.23 -5.50
N PHE A 4 1.11 2.24 -5.83
CA PHE A 4 1.31 3.63 -5.42
C PHE A 4 0.41 4.08 -4.26
N SER A 5 -0.30 3.15 -3.60
CA SER A 5 -1.30 3.51 -2.59
C SER A 5 -0.68 4.25 -1.40
N LEU A 6 0.56 3.93 -1.04
CA LEU A 6 1.27 4.58 0.07
C LEU A 6 1.51 6.07 -0.22
N ALA A 7 2.06 6.38 -1.39
CA ALA A 7 2.30 7.75 -1.83
C ALA A 7 0.98 8.51 -2.04
N SER A 8 0.01 7.92 -2.74
CA SER A 8 -1.28 8.57 -2.99
C SER A 8 -2.02 8.89 -1.70
N TYR A 9 -2.00 8.00 -0.71
CA TYR A 9 -2.68 8.22 0.55
C TYR A 9 -2.02 9.33 1.38
N TRP A 10 -0.69 9.32 1.48
CA TRP A 10 0.04 10.41 2.16
C TRP A 10 -0.18 11.75 1.45
N LEU A 11 -0.15 11.78 0.11
CA LEU A 11 -0.42 12.98 -0.68
C LEU A 11 -1.82 13.54 -0.42
N THR A 12 -2.86 12.71 -0.51
CA THR A 12 -4.23 13.13 -0.24
C THR A 12 -4.36 13.73 1.16
N ASN A 13 -3.81 13.07 2.19
CA ASN A 13 -3.84 13.59 3.55
C ASN A 13 -3.08 14.91 3.68
N SER A 14 -1.93 15.04 3.02
CA SER A 14 -1.12 16.26 3.05
C SER A 14 -1.82 17.45 2.38
N VAL A 15 -2.46 17.23 1.24
CA VAL A 15 -3.19 18.24 0.47
C VAL A 15 -4.45 18.69 1.22
N ILE A 16 -5.20 17.78 1.83
CA ILE A 16 -6.37 18.13 2.65
C ILE A 16 -5.94 19.02 3.82
N MET A 17 -4.84 18.67 4.51
CA MET A 17 -4.30 19.49 5.59
C MET A 17 -3.86 20.88 5.11
N ASP A 18 -3.28 20.99 3.91
CA ASP A 18 -2.86 22.30 3.37
C ASP A 18 -4.05 23.17 2.98
N ILE A 19 -5.03 22.61 2.27
CA ILE A 19 -6.21 23.37 1.81
C ILE A 19 -6.98 23.97 3.00
N VAL A 20 -7.13 23.21 4.09
CA VAL A 20 -7.89 23.68 5.27
C VAL A 20 -7.02 24.53 6.20
N GLY A 21 -5.75 24.17 6.36
CA GLY A 21 -4.92 24.72 7.41
C GLY A 21 -4.03 25.88 7.02
N THR A 22 -3.64 26.00 5.75
CA THR A 22 -2.78 27.09 5.29
C THR A 22 -3.61 28.26 4.78
N PRO A 23 -3.45 29.48 5.33
CA PRO A 23 -4.11 30.66 4.82
C PRO A 23 -3.70 30.91 3.37
N SER A 24 -4.64 30.73 2.44
CA SER A 24 -4.46 30.97 1.01
C SER A 24 -5.72 31.63 0.45
N ALA A 25 -5.62 32.21 -0.74
CA ALA A 25 -6.77 32.74 -1.49
C ALA A 25 -7.88 31.69 -1.64
N THR A 26 -7.51 30.43 -1.69
CA THR A 26 -8.40 29.27 -1.75
C THR A 26 -9.26 29.04 -0.49
N ASN A 27 -8.85 29.56 0.67
CA ASN A 27 -9.60 29.46 1.93
C ASN A 27 -9.94 30.84 2.53
N LYS A 28 -10.06 31.86 1.67
CA LYS A 28 -10.27 33.28 2.07
C LYS A 28 -9.32 33.74 3.20
N ASN A 29 -8.06 33.27 3.16
CA ASN A 29 -7.04 33.54 4.17
C ASN A 29 -7.41 33.14 5.62
N LYS A 30 -8.23 32.09 5.79
CA LYS A 30 -8.61 31.57 7.11
C LYS A 30 -8.12 30.14 7.30
N GLY A 31 -7.37 29.88 8.37
CA GLY A 31 -6.93 28.56 8.80
C GLY A 31 -7.86 27.98 9.87
N TRP A 32 -8.20 26.70 9.74
CA TRP A 32 -9.07 25.95 10.68
C TRP A 32 -8.41 24.60 11.04
N PRO A 33 -8.46 24.12 12.30
CA PRO A 33 -9.34 24.53 13.41
C PRO A 33 -8.76 25.53 14.42
N PHE A 34 -7.44 25.68 14.49
CA PHE A 34 -6.79 26.42 15.58
C PHE A 34 -6.48 27.89 15.25
N GLY A 35 -6.99 28.40 14.11
CA GLY A 35 -6.72 29.75 13.62
C GLY A 35 -5.55 29.82 12.63
N ASN A 36 -5.29 31.02 12.11
CA ASN A 36 -4.38 31.23 10.97
C ASN A 36 -2.91 30.89 11.27
N ASP A 37 -2.45 31.13 12.50
CA ASP A 37 -1.04 30.97 12.84
C ASP A 37 -0.74 29.59 13.44
N ALA A 38 -1.65 29.05 14.26
CA ALA A 38 -1.43 27.77 14.94
C ALA A 38 -1.71 26.55 14.05
N THR A 39 -2.69 26.65 13.14
CA THR A 39 -3.09 25.50 12.30
C THR A 39 -1.98 25.02 11.36
N PRO A 40 -1.25 25.90 10.63
CA PRO A 40 -0.15 25.45 9.78
C PRO A 40 0.94 24.73 10.58
N VAL A 41 1.23 25.21 11.79
CA VAL A 41 2.25 24.62 12.67
C VAL A 41 1.84 23.21 13.10
N VAL A 42 0.59 23.04 13.56
CA VAL A 42 0.06 21.72 13.94
C VAL A 42 0.02 20.77 12.75
N ASN A 43 -0.42 21.22 11.58
CA ASN A 43 -0.46 20.39 10.38
C ASN A 43 0.93 19.94 9.95
N ASN A 44 1.92 20.83 10.00
CA ASN A 44 3.30 20.46 9.72
C ASN A 44 3.83 19.43 10.72
N PHE A 45 3.54 19.61 12.01
CA PHE A 45 3.89 18.63 13.04
C PHE A 45 3.27 17.26 12.76
N VAL A 46 1.96 17.21 12.45
CA VAL A 46 1.25 15.96 12.11
C VAL A 46 1.83 15.29 10.87
N LYS A 47 2.19 16.06 9.84
CA LYS A 47 2.84 15.54 8.62
C LYS A 47 4.19 14.91 8.93
N ILE A 48 5.03 15.59 9.70
CA ILE A 48 6.36 15.11 10.09
C ILE A 48 6.22 13.87 10.96
N SER A 49 5.37 13.92 12.00
CA SER A 49 5.16 12.77 12.88
C SER A 49 4.60 11.57 12.11
N TYR A 50 3.71 11.79 11.13
CA TYR A 50 3.20 10.72 10.27
C TYR A 50 4.33 10.03 9.50
N LEU A 51 5.25 10.79 8.90
CA LEU A 51 6.40 10.23 8.18
C LEU A 51 7.35 9.48 9.12
N VAL A 52 7.55 9.96 10.34
CA VAL A 52 8.36 9.27 11.37
C VAL A 52 7.73 7.92 11.75
N PHE A 53 6.43 7.88 12.01
CA PHE A 53 5.72 6.62 12.31
C PHE A 53 5.68 5.67 11.11
N LEU A 54 5.59 6.20 9.89
CA LEU A 54 5.70 5.41 8.66
C LEU A 54 7.11 4.81 8.50
N MET A 55 8.17 5.58 8.81
CA MET A 55 9.54 5.06 8.83
C MET A 55 9.74 4.00 9.91
N LEU A 56 9.19 4.21 11.11
CA LEU A 56 9.17 3.21 12.18
C LEU A 56 8.54 1.90 11.70
N GLN A 57 7.46 1.99 10.91
CA GLN A 57 6.79 0.81 10.36
C GLN A 57 7.69 0.00 9.41
N TYR A 58 8.53 0.65 8.61
CA TYR A 58 9.54 -0.04 7.80
C TYR A 58 10.58 -0.74 8.66
N ILE A 59 11.07 -0.09 9.73
CA ILE A 59 12.05 -0.68 10.65
C ILE A 59 11.47 -1.92 11.33
N LEU A 60 10.23 -1.82 11.83
CA LEU A 60 9.54 -2.93 12.49
C LEU A 60 9.23 -4.09 11.53
N ALA A 61 8.90 -3.79 10.27
CA ALA A 61 8.56 -4.80 9.26
C ALA A 61 9.78 -5.59 8.74
N LEU A 62 10.97 -4.98 8.76
CA LEU A 62 12.23 -5.64 8.37
C LEU A 62 12.85 -6.46 9.51
N GLY A 63 12.75 -5.97 10.75
CA GLY A 63 13.45 -6.56 11.89
C GLY A 63 12.66 -7.62 12.67
N ASN A 64 11.33 -7.51 12.76
CA ASN A 64 10.54 -8.30 13.70
C ASN A 64 9.25 -8.85 13.10
N ARG A 65 8.90 -10.11 13.41
CA ARG A 65 7.53 -10.61 13.21
C ARG A 65 6.58 -9.85 14.15
N PRO A 66 5.35 -9.50 13.72
CA PRO A 66 4.39 -8.74 14.53
C PRO A 66 3.97 -9.47 15.81
N LYS A 67 4.18 -10.80 15.88
CA LYS A 67 4.01 -11.59 17.11
C LYS A 67 5.03 -11.23 18.21
N GLY A 68 6.23 -10.76 17.85
CA GLY A 68 7.34 -10.46 18.77
C GLY A 68 7.31 -9.05 19.36
N SER A 69 6.67 -8.08 18.69
CA SER A 69 6.56 -6.69 19.19
C SER A 69 5.14 -6.14 19.03
N LYS A 70 4.17 -6.81 19.65
CA LYS A 70 2.76 -6.43 19.56
C LYS A 70 2.51 -4.99 19.98
N VAL A 71 3.20 -4.52 21.02
CA VAL A 71 3.02 -3.17 21.58
C VAL A 71 3.37 -2.08 20.57
N ALA A 72 4.51 -2.19 19.88
CA ALA A 72 4.93 -1.18 18.90
C ALA A 72 3.98 -1.10 17.70
N TYR A 73 3.50 -2.25 17.23
CA TYR A 73 2.47 -2.31 16.18
C TYR A 73 1.14 -1.72 16.67
N THR A 74 0.66 -2.09 17.86
CA THR A 74 -0.59 -1.56 18.42
C THR A 74 -0.53 -0.05 18.62
N LEU A 75 0.59 0.50 19.12
CA LEU A 75 0.77 1.95 19.25
C LEU A 75 0.72 2.66 17.90
N SER A 76 1.35 2.09 16.87
CA SER A 76 1.31 2.63 15.51
C SER A 76 -0.12 2.60 14.94
N PHE A 77 -0.88 1.53 15.17
CA PHE A 77 -2.30 1.43 14.79
C PHE A 77 -3.16 2.51 15.45
N ILE A 78 -2.96 2.77 16.75
CA ILE A 78 -3.71 3.81 17.49
C ILE A 78 -3.33 5.19 16.95
N TYR A 79 -2.04 5.47 16.75
CA TYR A 79 -1.55 6.72 16.20
C TYR A 79 -2.16 7.02 14.82
N PHE A 80 -2.12 6.06 13.90
CA PHE A 80 -2.69 6.22 12.55
C PHE A 80 -4.20 6.45 12.60
N SER A 81 -4.91 5.79 13.52
CA SER A 81 -6.34 6.00 13.72
C SER A 81 -6.66 7.44 14.20
N ILE A 82 -5.85 8.00 15.11
CA ILE A 82 -6.01 9.38 15.59
C ILE A 82 -5.77 10.39 14.46
N VAL A 83 -4.70 10.20 13.68
CA VAL A 83 -4.42 11.07 12.53
C VAL A 83 -5.55 10.98 11.52
N GLN A 84 -6.09 9.79 11.25
CA GLN A 84 -7.20 9.64 10.32
C GLN A 84 -8.49 10.29 10.82
N LEU A 85 -8.79 10.23 12.12
CA LEU A 85 -9.90 10.96 12.69
C LEU A 85 -9.76 12.46 12.44
N TYR A 86 -8.55 13.01 12.61
CA TYR A 86 -8.26 14.41 12.30
C TYR A 86 -8.51 14.74 10.82
N ILE A 87 -8.04 13.92 9.89
CA ILE A 87 -8.27 14.12 8.45
C ILE A 87 -9.76 14.02 8.08
N LEU A 88 -10.52 13.11 8.71
CA LEU A 88 -11.96 12.99 8.49
C LEU A 88 -12.69 14.28 8.90
N VAL A 89 -12.36 14.83 10.07
CA VAL A 89 -12.95 16.09 10.55
C VAL A 89 -12.66 17.24 9.58
N LEU A 90 -11.42 17.36 9.10
CA LEU A 90 -11.05 18.34 8.08
C LEU A 90 -11.82 18.14 6.76
N SER A 91 -12.01 16.88 6.36
CA SER A 91 -12.73 16.53 5.14
C SER A 91 -14.22 16.90 5.23
N PHE A 92 -14.87 16.63 6.36
CA PHE A 92 -16.25 17.06 6.60
C PHE A 92 -16.39 18.58 6.63
N TYR A 93 -15.41 19.28 7.21
CA TYR A 93 -15.37 20.74 7.19
C TYR A 93 -15.30 21.29 5.76
N LEU A 94 -14.45 20.72 4.90
CA LEU A 94 -14.37 21.12 3.48
C LEU A 94 -15.70 20.93 2.75
N VAL A 95 -16.38 19.81 3.00
CA VAL A 95 -17.68 19.52 2.39
C VAL A 95 -18.74 20.50 2.88
N ALA A 96 -18.83 20.76 4.19
CA ALA A 96 -19.79 21.70 4.76
C ALA A 96 -19.58 23.14 4.26
N GLN A 97 -18.31 23.54 4.14
CA GLN A 97 -17.90 24.83 3.62
C GLN A 97 -18.32 25.01 2.15
N ALA A 98 -18.18 23.95 1.34
CA ALA A 98 -18.61 23.96 -0.05
C ALA A 98 -20.11 24.22 -0.23
N PHE A 99 -20.94 23.58 0.60
CA PHE A 99 -22.39 23.77 0.53
C PHE A 99 -22.86 25.10 1.14
N SER A 100 -22.07 25.72 2.02
CA SER A 100 -22.46 26.95 2.73
C SER A 100 -22.07 28.25 2.00
N GLY A 101 -21.53 28.18 0.77
CA GLY A 101 -21.05 29.36 0.02
C GLY A 101 -19.86 30.08 0.67
N GLY A 102 -19.34 29.55 1.78
CA GLY A 102 -18.11 30.00 2.41
C GLY A 102 -16.95 29.39 1.64
N ASN A 103 -15.98 30.19 1.20
CA ASN A 103 -14.68 29.75 0.66
C ASN A 103 -14.66 28.96 -0.67
N LEU A 104 -15.76 28.35 -1.11
CA LEU A 104 -15.91 27.76 -2.45
C LEU A 104 -17.09 28.46 -3.11
N ASP A 105 -16.77 29.37 -4.03
CA ASP A 105 -17.75 30.13 -4.79
C ASP A 105 -18.42 29.21 -5.81
N LEU A 106 -19.31 28.35 -5.32
CA LEU A 106 -20.18 27.57 -6.16
C LEU A 106 -21.26 28.53 -6.62
N ASN A 107 -21.14 29.01 -7.85
CA ASN A 107 -22.19 29.78 -8.51
C ASN A 107 -23.41 28.86 -8.66
N LEU A 108 -24.30 28.90 -7.65
CA LEU A 108 -25.59 28.22 -7.64
C LEU A 108 -26.62 28.96 -8.52
N ASP A 109 -26.32 30.22 -8.89
CA ASP A 109 -27.21 31.08 -9.68
C ASP A 109 -27.19 30.79 -11.19
N ASP A 110 -26.09 30.23 -11.74
CA ASP A 110 -25.94 29.95 -13.19
C ASP A 110 -26.37 28.53 -13.62
N GLY A 111 -27.15 27.84 -12.78
CA GLY A 111 -27.68 26.51 -13.05
C GLY A 111 -26.64 25.38 -13.00
N VAL A 112 -27.09 24.14 -13.31
CA VAL A 112 -26.29 22.90 -13.13
C VAL A 112 -25.00 22.90 -13.96
N ALA A 113 -24.98 23.57 -15.11
CA ALA A 113 -23.81 23.64 -15.98
C ALA A 113 -22.72 24.59 -15.45
N GLY A 114 -23.09 25.78 -14.95
CA GLY A 114 -22.18 26.71 -14.29
C GLY A 114 -21.65 26.16 -12.96
N PHE A 115 -22.51 25.46 -12.22
CA PHE A 115 -22.17 24.72 -11.01
C PHE A 115 -21.10 23.66 -11.28
N ILE A 116 -21.30 22.77 -12.26
CA ILE A 116 -20.30 21.74 -12.62
C ILE A 116 -18.99 22.38 -13.12
N GLY A 117 -19.08 23.46 -13.91
CA GLY A 117 -17.92 24.21 -14.40
C GLY A 117 -17.03 24.76 -13.28
N SER A 118 -17.63 25.30 -12.22
CA SER A 118 -16.91 25.87 -11.06
C SER A 118 -16.09 24.85 -10.25
N PHE A 119 -16.45 23.56 -10.31
CA PHE A 119 -15.67 22.51 -9.68
C PHE A 119 -14.41 22.13 -10.46
N PHE A 120 -14.42 22.26 -11.78
CA PHE A 120 -13.27 21.92 -12.62
C PHE A 120 -12.23 23.04 -12.69
N THR A 121 -12.63 24.29 -12.40
CA THR A 121 -11.74 25.46 -12.45
C THR A 121 -10.98 25.69 -11.14
N SER A 122 -11.53 25.28 -10.00
CA SER A 122 -10.92 25.49 -8.69
C SER A 122 -10.18 24.24 -8.19
N THR A 123 -8.96 24.42 -7.66
CA THR A 123 -8.15 23.30 -7.10
C THR A 123 -8.90 22.59 -5.97
N SER A 124 -9.63 23.34 -5.15
CA SER A 124 -10.49 22.78 -4.09
C SER A 124 -11.75 22.12 -4.62
N GLY A 125 -12.32 22.60 -5.72
CA GLY A 125 -13.45 21.96 -6.40
C GLY A 125 -13.11 20.56 -6.90
N LEU A 126 -11.90 20.39 -7.46
CA LEU A 126 -11.40 19.08 -7.88
C LEU A 126 -11.24 18.11 -6.71
N VAL A 127 -10.70 18.58 -5.57
CA VAL A 127 -10.58 17.76 -4.35
C VAL A 127 -11.97 17.43 -3.79
N LEU A 128 -12.92 18.35 -3.87
CA LEU A 128 -14.27 18.09 -3.40
C LEU A 128 -15.03 17.09 -4.27
N ILE A 129 -14.94 17.20 -5.61
CA ILE A 129 -15.49 16.17 -6.50
C ILE A 129 -14.87 14.81 -6.16
N ALA A 130 -13.55 14.75 -5.95
CA ALA A 130 -12.89 13.51 -5.61
C ALA A 130 -13.41 12.93 -4.29
N LEU A 131 -13.59 13.75 -3.25
CA LEU A 131 -14.13 13.34 -1.95
C LEU A 131 -15.59 12.88 -2.04
N VAL A 132 -16.46 13.68 -2.68
CA VAL A 132 -17.88 13.34 -2.87
C VAL A 132 -18.03 12.13 -3.76
N SER A 133 -17.21 11.96 -4.80
CA SER A 133 -17.22 10.76 -5.63
C SER A 133 -16.78 9.53 -4.84
N THR A 134 -15.69 9.64 -4.07
CA THR A 134 -15.13 8.50 -3.32
C THR A 134 -16.04 8.06 -2.19
N TYR A 135 -16.58 8.98 -1.39
CA TYR A 135 -17.46 8.65 -0.25
C TYR A 135 -18.94 8.57 -0.63
N GLY A 136 -19.40 9.42 -1.54
CA GLY A 136 -20.79 9.48 -1.97
C GLY A 136 -21.22 8.25 -2.78
N ILE A 137 -20.32 7.61 -3.53
CA ILE A 137 -20.66 6.36 -4.22
C ILE A 137 -20.93 5.21 -3.24
N TYR A 138 -20.24 5.15 -2.10
CA TYR A 138 -20.51 4.16 -1.05
C TYR A 138 -21.91 4.37 -0.45
N PHE A 139 -22.27 5.62 -0.19
CA PHE A 139 -23.60 5.97 0.33
C PHE A 139 -24.71 5.67 -0.70
N LEU A 140 -24.51 6.08 -1.97
CA LEU A 140 -25.45 5.82 -3.06
C LEU A 140 -25.63 4.32 -3.32
N SER A 141 -24.53 3.55 -3.31
CA SER A 141 -24.58 2.09 -3.44
C SER A 141 -25.34 1.43 -2.29
N SER A 142 -25.20 1.96 -1.07
CA SER A 142 -25.90 1.43 0.11
C SER A 142 -27.41 1.70 0.06
N ILE A 143 -27.82 2.87 -0.46
CA ILE A 143 -29.24 3.18 -0.70
C ILE A 143 -29.81 2.29 -1.81
N LEU A 144 -29.05 2.08 -2.89
CA LEU A 144 -29.47 1.19 -3.99
C LEU A 144 -29.63 -0.27 -3.50
N TYR A 145 -28.81 -0.68 -2.54
CA TYR A 145 -28.89 -1.99 -1.89
C TYR A 145 -29.99 -2.07 -0.80
N LEU A 146 -30.75 -0.98 -0.57
CA LEU A 146 -31.86 -0.89 0.39
C LEU A 146 -31.49 -1.17 1.85
N ASP A 147 -30.20 -1.14 2.20
CA ASP A 147 -29.73 -1.25 3.58
C ASP A 147 -28.63 -0.19 3.82
N PRO A 148 -28.97 1.05 4.19
CA PRO A 148 -27.99 2.08 4.53
C PRO A 148 -27.43 1.93 5.95
N TRP A 149 -27.95 1.01 6.77
CA TRP A 149 -27.66 0.97 8.21
C TRP A 149 -26.22 0.56 8.51
N HIS A 150 -25.65 -0.30 7.68
CA HIS A 150 -24.24 -0.69 7.78
C HIS A 150 -23.27 0.48 7.54
N MET A 151 -23.69 1.51 6.78
CA MET A 151 -22.89 2.71 6.56
C MET A 151 -22.80 3.61 7.79
N LEU A 152 -23.82 3.63 8.66
CA LEU A 152 -23.82 4.44 9.88
C LEU A 152 -23.13 3.73 11.05
N THR A 153 -23.26 2.40 11.11
CA THR A 153 -22.76 1.61 12.24
C THR A 153 -21.31 1.19 12.09
N SER A 154 -20.91 0.69 10.91
CA SER A 154 -19.61 0.00 10.73
C SER A 154 -18.57 0.84 9.96
N SER A 155 -18.99 1.85 9.21
CA SER A 155 -18.06 2.65 8.38
C SER A 155 -17.04 3.43 9.19
N TRP A 156 -17.38 3.87 10.39
CA TRP A 156 -16.46 4.62 11.23
C TRP A 156 -15.24 3.78 11.61
N ALA A 157 -15.45 2.51 11.97
CA ALA A 157 -14.35 1.58 12.21
C ALA A 157 -13.52 1.33 10.95
N TYR A 158 -14.18 1.22 9.79
CA TYR A 158 -13.49 1.08 8.51
C TYR A 158 -12.64 2.30 8.17
N PHE A 159 -13.20 3.51 8.25
CA PHE A 159 -12.49 4.75 7.92
C PHE A 159 -11.30 4.97 8.83
N LEU A 160 -11.44 4.72 10.14
CA LEU A 160 -10.32 4.81 11.10
C LEU A 160 -9.26 3.74 10.88
N GLY A 161 -9.65 2.56 10.38
CA GLY A 161 -8.74 1.44 10.06
C GLY A 161 -7.99 1.58 8.73
N MET A 162 -8.49 2.38 7.78
CA MET A 162 -7.86 2.61 6.47
C MET A 162 -6.38 3.02 6.49
N PRO A 163 -5.92 3.99 7.30
CA PRO A 163 -4.50 4.35 7.33
C PRO A 163 -3.63 3.17 7.74
N SER A 164 -4.12 2.30 8.62
CA SER A 164 -3.36 1.16 9.09
C SER A 164 -3.32 0.05 8.06
N SER A 165 -4.38 -0.13 7.25
CA SER A 165 -4.33 -1.09 6.14
C SER A 165 -3.33 -0.65 5.06
N ILE A 166 -3.24 0.66 4.77
CA ILE A 166 -2.31 1.18 3.77
C ILE A 166 -0.87 1.31 4.30
N ASN A 167 -0.67 1.77 5.53
CA ASN A 167 0.68 2.02 6.05
C ASN A 167 1.28 0.82 6.76
N VAL A 168 0.49 0.08 7.56
CA VAL A 168 1.01 -1.03 8.38
C VAL A 168 0.96 -2.32 7.58
N LEU A 169 -0.21 -2.71 7.08
CA LEU A 169 -0.38 -4.00 6.42
C LEU A 169 0.35 -4.05 5.07
N MET A 170 0.27 -3.02 4.24
CA MET A 170 0.97 -3.03 2.95
C MET A 170 2.49 -3.02 3.12
N VAL A 171 3.05 -2.17 3.99
CA VAL A 171 4.49 -2.16 4.26
C VAL A 171 4.94 -3.52 4.77
N TYR A 172 4.18 -4.13 5.69
CA TYR A 172 4.47 -5.46 6.18
C TYR A 172 4.42 -6.52 5.07
N ALA A 173 3.40 -6.49 4.21
CA ALA A 173 3.22 -7.44 3.12
C ALA A 173 4.34 -7.36 2.07
N PHE A 174 4.78 -6.16 1.70
CA PHE A 174 5.91 -5.98 0.78
C PHE A 174 7.23 -6.41 1.41
N CYS A 175 7.49 -6.03 2.67
CA CYS A 175 8.72 -6.45 3.37
C CYS A 175 8.77 -7.98 3.58
N ASN A 176 7.61 -8.62 3.78
CA ASN A 176 7.49 -10.04 4.06
C ASN A 176 6.86 -10.83 2.90
N TRP A 177 7.11 -10.43 1.65
CA TRP A 177 6.57 -11.10 0.46
C TRP A 177 6.92 -12.61 0.35
N HIS A 178 8.04 -13.00 0.96
CA HIS A 178 8.51 -14.38 1.07
C HIS A 178 7.68 -15.26 2.02
N ASP A 179 6.92 -14.66 2.94
CA ASP A 179 6.11 -15.37 3.93
C ASP A 179 4.65 -15.46 3.45
N VAL A 180 4.40 -16.35 2.49
CA VAL A 180 3.06 -16.62 1.92
C VAL A 180 2.24 -17.58 2.80
N SER A 181 2.60 -17.71 4.09
CA SER A 181 1.78 -18.47 5.07
C SER A 181 0.52 -17.70 5.50
N TRP A 182 0.40 -16.43 5.08
CA TRP A 182 -0.79 -15.60 5.30
C TRP A 182 -1.90 -16.00 4.32
N GLY A 183 -2.49 -17.17 4.57
CA GLY A 183 -3.57 -17.75 3.78
C GLY A 183 -3.98 -19.15 4.26
N THR A 184 -3.13 -19.81 5.06
CA THR A 184 -3.34 -21.15 5.61
C THR A 184 -3.02 -21.24 7.11
N LYS A 185 -3.22 -20.14 7.86
CA LYS A 185 -2.92 -20.02 9.30
C LYS A 185 -3.74 -20.90 10.26
N GLY A 186 -4.29 -22.02 9.77
CA GLY A 186 -4.91 -23.09 10.53
C GLY A 186 -4.27 -24.47 10.31
N SER A 187 -3.29 -24.63 9.40
CA SER A 187 -2.64 -25.93 9.12
C SER A 187 -1.27 -26.10 9.79
N ASP A 188 -0.79 -25.13 10.58
CA ASP A 188 0.47 -25.23 11.34
C ASP A 188 0.34 -26.06 12.64
N GLN A 189 -0.64 -26.98 12.71
CA GLN A 189 -0.53 -28.13 13.60
C GLN A 189 0.44 -29.06 12.89
N ALA A 190 1.71 -29.08 13.31
CA ALA A 190 2.60 -30.17 13.01
C ALA A 190 1.84 -31.44 13.41
N GLY A 191 1.35 -32.21 12.42
CA GLY A 191 0.68 -33.47 12.67
C GLY A 191 1.58 -34.24 13.60
N SER A 192 1.07 -34.57 14.79
CA SER A 192 1.86 -35.21 15.83
C SER A 192 2.53 -36.41 15.21
N LEU A 193 3.83 -36.34 14.97
CA LEU A 193 4.61 -37.49 14.54
C LEU A 193 4.28 -38.59 15.56
N PRO A 194 3.93 -39.81 15.12
CA PRO A 194 3.61 -40.88 16.05
C PRO A 194 4.79 -41.01 17.01
N SER A 195 4.57 -40.65 18.27
CA SER A 195 5.60 -40.80 19.31
C SER A 195 5.92 -42.29 19.38
N ALA A 196 7.20 -42.64 19.25
CA ALA A 196 7.66 -44.01 19.39
C ALA A 196 7.09 -44.61 20.69
N GLN A 197 6.26 -45.63 20.56
CA GLN A 197 5.66 -46.36 21.68
C GLN A 197 6.74 -47.24 22.31
N THR A 198 7.55 -46.68 23.21
CA THR A 198 8.41 -47.50 24.07
C THR A 198 7.53 -48.11 25.16
N LYS A 199 7.15 -49.38 25.02
CA LYS A 199 6.61 -50.14 26.14
C LYS A 199 7.75 -50.31 27.16
N LYS A 200 7.55 -49.82 28.40
CA LYS A 200 8.48 -50.07 29.50
C LYS A 200 8.44 -51.56 29.83
N ALA A 201 9.56 -52.25 29.64
CA ALA A 201 9.78 -53.59 30.19
C ALA A 201 10.31 -53.46 31.62
N ASP A 202 9.87 -54.36 32.49
CA ASP A 202 10.33 -54.48 33.87
C ASP A 202 11.85 -54.71 33.96
N ALA A 203 12.40 -54.28 35.09
CA ALA A 203 13.77 -53.85 35.32
C ALA A 203 14.90 -54.92 35.21
N LYS A 204 14.86 -55.90 34.31
CA LYS A 204 16.00 -56.85 34.15
C LYS A 204 16.31 -57.41 32.76
N THR A 205 15.60 -57.03 31.70
CA THR A 205 15.99 -57.39 30.33
C THR A 205 15.66 -56.26 29.37
N ASN A 206 16.63 -55.82 28.58
CA ASN A 206 16.37 -54.92 27.45
C ASN A 206 15.40 -55.67 26.52
N PHE A 207 14.17 -55.17 26.36
CA PHE A 207 13.23 -55.70 25.38
C PHE A 207 13.71 -55.30 23.99
N VAL A 208 14.62 -56.10 23.45
CA VAL A 208 14.94 -56.11 22.03
C VAL A 208 13.88 -56.98 21.39
N GLU A 209 12.91 -56.37 20.71
CA GLU A 209 12.02 -57.09 19.82
C GLU A 209 12.85 -57.48 18.60
N GLU A 210 13.52 -58.63 18.68
CA GLU A 210 14.14 -59.26 17.52
C GLU A 210 13.00 -59.70 16.60
N LEU A 211 12.65 -58.84 15.64
CA LEU A 211 11.81 -59.22 14.52
C LEU A 211 12.50 -60.40 13.84
N ASP A 212 11.89 -61.59 13.94
CA ASP A 212 12.32 -62.80 13.27
C ASP A 212 12.22 -62.58 11.75
N LYS A 213 13.32 -62.07 11.17
CA LYS A 213 13.43 -61.80 9.75
C LYS A 213 14.05 -63.02 9.07
N PRO A 214 13.55 -63.41 7.89
CA PRO A 214 14.19 -64.45 7.11
C PRO A 214 15.68 -64.13 6.89
N GLN A 215 16.55 -65.12 7.03
CA GLN A 215 18.01 -64.95 6.87
C GLN A 215 18.39 -64.27 5.54
N ALA A 216 17.64 -64.52 4.47
CA ALA A 216 17.84 -63.89 3.16
C ALA A 216 17.71 -62.36 3.18
N ASP A 217 16.80 -61.80 3.99
CA ASP A 217 16.64 -60.34 4.11
C ASP A 217 17.79 -59.71 4.92
N ILE A 218 18.30 -60.45 5.91
CA ILE A 218 19.45 -60.05 6.72
C ILE A 218 20.71 -59.98 5.83
N ASP A 219 20.94 -61.02 5.04
CA ASP A 219 22.08 -61.11 4.13
C ASP A 219 22.02 -60.03 3.04
N THR A 220 20.82 -59.73 2.51
CA THR A 220 20.62 -58.67 1.50
C THR A 220 20.90 -57.27 2.08
N GLN A 221 20.42 -56.99 3.30
CA GLN A 221 20.69 -55.72 3.99
C GLN A 221 22.17 -55.58 4.37
N PHE A 222 22.81 -56.68 4.76
CA PHE A 222 24.23 -56.71 5.05
C PHE A 222 25.06 -56.45 3.78
N GLU A 223 24.75 -57.12 2.67
CA GLU A 223 25.43 -56.91 1.38
C GLU A 223 25.27 -55.46 0.89
N PHE A 224 24.07 -54.88 1.01
CA PHE A 224 23.83 -53.49 0.65
C PHE A 224 24.67 -52.52 1.50
N THR A 225 24.76 -52.78 2.80
CA THR A 225 25.53 -51.96 3.74
C THR A 225 27.03 -52.07 3.47
N VAL A 226 27.53 -53.27 3.21
CA VAL A 226 28.94 -53.52 2.84
C VAL A 226 29.29 -52.86 1.51
N LYS A 227 28.44 -52.98 0.49
CA LYS A 227 28.64 -52.30 -0.80
C LYS A 227 28.67 -50.78 -0.67
N ARG A 228 27.82 -50.21 0.19
CA ARG A 228 27.83 -48.77 0.51
C ARG A 228 29.06 -48.35 1.32
N ALA A 229 29.56 -49.20 2.20
CA ALA A 229 30.76 -48.92 2.99
C ALA A 229 32.05 -49.03 2.16
N LEU A 230 32.08 -49.93 1.17
CA LEU A 230 33.22 -50.15 0.27
C LEU A 230 33.18 -49.25 -0.98
N SER A 231 32.07 -48.58 -1.27
CA SER A 231 32.01 -47.66 -2.42
C SER A 231 32.97 -46.49 -2.20
N PRO A 232 33.85 -46.17 -3.18
CA PRO A 232 34.77 -45.05 -3.07
C PRO A 232 34.02 -43.75 -2.77
N TRP A 233 34.55 -42.97 -1.84
CA TRP A 233 34.01 -41.64 -1.54
C TRP A 233 34.12 -40.76 -2.78
N HIS A 234 32.99 -40.45 -3.40
CA HIS A 234 32.90 -39.40 -4.40
C HIS A 234 32.58 -38.11 -3.64
N PRO A 235 33.44 -37.08 -3.68
CA PRO A 235 33.06 -35.76 -3.21
C PRO A 235 31.74 -35.41 -3.91
N PRO A 236 30.69 -34.98 -3.18
CA PRO A 236 29.52 -34.47 -3.85
C PRO A 236 30.01 -33.37 -4.80
N GLU A 237 29.67 -33.46 -6.08
CA GLU A 237 29.83 -32.32 -6.98
C GLU A 237 29.05 -31.18 -6.33
N GLU A 238 29.77 -30.18 -5.82
CA GLU A 238 29.20 -28.90 -5.45
C GLU A 238 28.66 -28.32 -6.75
N LYS A 239 27.42 -28.69 -7.08
CA LYS A 239 26.65 -27.91 -8.03
C LYS A 239 26.60 -26.53 -7.40
N GLU A 240 27.26 -25.56 -8.03
CA GLU A 240 26.93 -24.15 -7.87
C GLU A 240 25.51 -23.94 -8.42
N ASP A 241 24.52 -24.59 -7.81
CA ASP A 241 23.14 -24.21 -7.93
C ASP A 241 23.11 -22.83 -7.29
N ALA A 242 23.32 -21.79 -8.09
CA ALA A 242 23.41 -20.40 -7.66
C ALA A 242 22.38 -20.17 -6.57
N ASN A 243 22.87 -20.09 -5.32
CA ASN A 243 22.12 -20.39 -4.11
C ASN A 243 20.72 -19.78 -4.23
N LEU A 244 19.71 -20.60 -4.59
CA LEU A 244 18.42 -20.07 -5.08
C LEU A 244 17.78 -19.17 -4.02
N ASP A 245 18.03 -19.51 -2.75
CA ASP A 245 17.68 -18.73 -1.57
C ASP A 245 18.27 -17.32 -1.56
N ASP A 246 19.50 -17.15 -2.02
CA ASP A 246 20.15 -15.85 -2.12
C ASP A 246 19.56 -15.01 -3.27
N SER A 247 19.25 -15.65 -4.40
CA SER A 247 18.52 -15.02 -5.51
C SER A 247 17.12 -14.54 -5.06
N TYR A 248 16.40 -15.34 -4.29
CA TYR A 248 15.09 -14.94 -3.72
C TYR A 248 15.21 -13.81 -2.69
N LYS A 249 16.22 -13.83 -1.82
CA LYS A 249 16.49 -12.74 -0.87
C LYS A 249 16.82 -11.44 -1.60
N ARG A 250 17.64 -11.50 -2.66
CA ARG A 250 17.99 -10.35 -3.49
C ARG A 250 16.80 -9.78 -4.24
N PHE A 251 15.95 -10.65 -4.81
CA PHE A 251 14.71 -10.23 -5.45
C PHE A 251 13.78 -9.49 -4.47
N ARG A 252 13.58 -10.03 -3.25
CA ARG A 252 12.77 -9.39 -2.21
C ARG A 252 13.27 -7.97 -1.90
N THR A 253 14.56 -7.83 -1.63
CA THR A 253 15.15 -6.53 -1.29
C THR A 253 15.02 -5.55 -2.46
N ASN A 254 15.30 -5.99 -3.70
CA ASN A 254 15.15 -5.15 -4.89
C ASN A 254 13.70 -4.72 -5.12
N LEU A 255 12.74 -5.62 -4.91
CA LEU A 255 11.32 -5.32 -5.05
C LEU A 255 10.86 -4.28 -4.04
N VAL A 256 11.22 -4.45 -2.76
CA VAL A 256 10.89 -3.48 -1.70
C VAL A 256 11.56 -2.14 -1.97
N LEU A 257 12.84 -2.12 -2.38
CA LEU A 257 13.54 -0.88 -2.73
C LEU A 257 12.89 -0.17 -3.91
N LEU A 258 12.56 -0.88 -5.00
CA LEU A 258 11.88 -0.31 -6.16
C LEU A 258 10.51 0.23 -5.77
N TRP A 259 9.77 -0.48 -4.93
CA TRP A 259 8.47 -0.04 -4.42
C TRP A 259 8.56 1.22 -3.57
N VAL A 260 9.47 1.28 -2.59
CA VAL A 260 9.68 2.45 -1.74
C VAL A 260 10.14 3.64 -2.56
N LEU A 261 11.17 3.46 -3.40
CA LEU A 261 11.73 4.53 -4.22
C LEU A 261 10.69 5.07 -5.21
N SER A 262 9.89 4.21 -5.84
CA SER A 262 8.85 4.66 -6.77
C SER A 262 7.72 5.44 -6.06
N ASN A 263 7.34 5.06 -4.83
CA ASN A 263 6.37 5.82 -4.03
C ASN A 263 6.95 7.16 -3.56
N SER A 264 8.17 7.17 -3.04
CA SER A 264 8.86 8.40 -2.62
C SER A 264 9.08 9.34 -3.80
N PHE A 265 9.46 8.83 -4.96
CA PHE A 265 9.63 9.61 -6.17
C PHE A 265 8.31 10.27 -6.61
N LEU A 266 7.20 9.54 -6.60
CA LEU A 266 5.88 10.11 -6.91
C LEU A 266 5.50 11.24 -5.93
N ALA A 267 5.71 11.02 -4.63
CA ALA A 267 5.44 12.00 -3.59
C ALA A 267 6.29 13.28 -3.75
N LEU A 268 7.56 13.15 -4.14
CA LEU A 268 8.45 14.27 -4.43
C LEU A 268 8.06 15.02 -5.70
N CYS A 269 7.74 14.29 -6.78
CA CYS A 269 7.28 14.86 -8.04
C CYS A 269 6.05 15.76 -7.89
N ILE A 270 5.15 15.41 -6.96
CA ILE A 270 3.91 16.17 -6.73
C ILE A 270 4.12 17.34 -5.77
N ASN A 271 4.95 17.19 -4.72
CA ASN A 271 5.15 18.26 -3.73
C ASN A 271 6.21 19.31 -4.12
N ASN A 272 7.17 18.97 -4.98
CA ASN A 272 8.27 19.87 -5.28
C ASN A 272 7.99 20.68 -6.54
N GLU A 273 7.68 21.97 -6.37
CA GLU A 273 7.51 22.92 -7.46
C GLU A 273 8.79 23.11 -8.30
N GLY A 274 9.97 22.89 -7.71
CA GLY A 274 11.27 22.98 -8.37
C GLY A 274 11.52 21.91 -9.43
N ILE A 275 10.74 20.82 -9.46
CA ILE A 275 10.80 19.82 -10.53
C ILE A 275 10.25 20.39 -11.85
N ARG A 276 9.50 21.50 -11.82
CA ARG A 276 9.11 22.25 -13.02
C ARG A 276 10.32 22.82 -13.77
N ASN A 277 11.46 22.97 -13.10
CA ASN A 277 12.74 23.39 -13.69
C ASN A 277 13.54 22.22 -14.30
N LEU A 278 13.10 20.95 -14.16
CA LEU A 278 13.76 19.77 -14.77
C LEU A 278 13.39 19.57 -16.26
N CYS A 279 12.99 20.63 -16.96
CA CYS A 279 12.81 20.62 -18.42
C CYS A 279 11.79 19.57 -18.94
N LEU A 280 10.71 19.31 -18.18
CA LEU A 280 9.55 18.55 -18.69
C LEU A 280 8.49 19.44 -19.36
N THR A 281 8.81 20.71 -19.62
CA THR A 281 7.89 21.75 -20.11
C THR A 281 7.93 22.01 -21.62
N VAL A 282 8.65 21.21 -22.43
CA VAL A 282 8.59 21.35 -23.89
C VAL A 282 7.66 20.30 -24.49
N VAL A 283 6.35 20.51 -24.36
CA VAL A 283 5.35 19.77 -25.15
C VAL A 283 5.36 20.34 -26.57
N ARG A 284 6.19 19.77 -27.44
CA ARG A 284 6.18 20.05 -28.88
C ARG A 284 4.94 19.35 -29.50
N PRO A 285 4.06 20.06 -30.25
CA PRO A 285 2.76 19.54 -30.71
C PRO A 285 2.84 18.33 -31.67
N GLY A 286 4.02 17.97 -32.18
CA GLY A 286 4.22 16.77 -33.00
C GLY A 286 4.19 15.44 -32.22
N ILE A 287 4.59 15.45 -30.94
CA ILE A 287 4.65 14.24 -30.11
C ILE A 287 3.24 13.79 -29.69
N LEU A 288 2.28 14.72 -29.59
CA LEU A 288 0.87 14.42 -29.28
C LEU A 288 0.19 13.55 -30.36
N ARG A 289 0.53 13.76 -31.64
CA ARG A 289 0.00 12.95 -32.76
C ARG A 289 0.63 11.56 -32.79
N LEU A 290 1.90 11.44 -32.42
CA LEU A 290 2.61 10.18 -32.35
C LEU A 290 2.10 9.32 -31.17
N PHE A 291 1.83 9.94 -30.01
CA PHE A 291 1.21 9.26 -28.85
C PHE A 291 -0.25 8.88 -29.08
N SER A 292 -1.06 9.73 -29.73
CA SER A 292 -2.44 9.38 -30.09
C SER A 292 -2.50 8.23 -31.11
N GLY A 293 -1.56 8.19 -32.06
CA GLY A 293 -1.42 7.08 -33.02
C GLY A 293 -0.95 5.78 -32.36
N LEU A 294 -0.03 5.86 -31.38
CA LEU A 294 0.43 4.71 -30.62
C LEU A 294 -0.67 4.16 -29.68
N LEU A 295 -1.48 5.03 -29.08
CA LEU A 295 -2.59 4.66 -28.20
C LEU A 295 -3.69 3.87 -28.94
N LEU A 296 -3.97 4.21 -30.21
CA LEU A 296 -4.93 3.46 -31.03
C LEU A 296 -4.38 2.08 -31.43
N ARG A 297 -3.06 1.96 -31.63
CA ARG A 297 -2.37 0.69 -31.98
C ARG A 297 -2.13 -0.24 -30.78
N CYS A 298 -1.90 0.32 -29.59
CA CYS A 298 -1.74 -0.46 -28.36
C CYS A 298 -3.06 -1.02 -27.81
N ARG A 299 -4.21 -0.43 -28.16
CA ARG A 299 -5.52 -0.99 -27.78
C ARG A 299 -5.83 -2.33 -28.46
N PHE A 300 -5.14 -2.65 -29.56
CA PHE A 300 -5.30 -3.91 -30.30
C PHE A 300 -4.31 -5.01 -29.88
N SER A 301 -3.30 -4.73 -29.05
CA SER A 301 -2.15 -5.64 -28.85
C SER A 301 -1.79 -5.93 -27.38
N GLY A 302 -2.77 -5.96 -26.48
CA GLY A 302 -2.73 -6.78 -25.25
C GLY A 302 -1.62 -6.56 -24.21
N LEU A 303 -0.73 -5.57 -24.34
CA LEU A 303 0.29 -5.25 -23.33
C LEU A 303 -0.21 -4.17 -22.35
N SER A 304 -0.66 -4.61 -21.18
CA SER A 304 -1.58 -3.88 -20.28
C SER A 304 -0.98 -3.25 -19.02
N GLY A 305 0.34 -3.26 -18.79
CA GLY A 305 0.90 -2.84 -17.49
C GLY A 305 1.64 -1.50 -17.49
N LEU A 306 2.80 -1.46 -18.15
CA LEU A 306 3.76 -0.35 -18.02
C LEU A 306 3.45 0.84 -18.94
N CYS A 307 2.93 0.60 -20.14
CA CYS A 307 2.73 1.64 -21.15
C CYS A 307 1.54 2.56 -20.81
N GLY A 308 0.51 2.02 -20.15
CA GLY A 308 -0.64 2.79 -19.68
C GLY A 308 -0.31 3.81 -18.58
N PHE A 309 0.75 3.58 -17.80
CA PHE A 309 1.17 4.48 -16.72
C PHE A 309 1.85 5.75 -17.25
N TRP A 310 2.75 5.62 -18.24
CA TRP A 310 3.37 6.78 -18.89
C TRP A 310 2.35 7.60 -19.71
N ALA A 311 1.37 6.95 -20.34
CA ALA A 311 0.29 7.63 -21.05
C ALA A 311 -0.66 8.40 -20.10
N ARG A 312 -0.94 7.89 -18.89
CA ARG A 312 -1.76 8.59 -17.90
C ARG A 312 -1.03 9.72 -17.18
N LEU A 313 0.28 9.59 -16.95
CA LEU A 313 1.10 10.69 -16.43
C LEU A 313 1.14 11.87 -17.41
N GLY A 314 1.26 11.60 -18.72
CA GLY A 314 1.19 12.63 -19.76
C GLY A 314 -0.16 13.37 -19.77
N CYS A 315 -1.27 12.65 -19.58
CA CYS A 315 -2.62 13.24 -19.59
C CYS A 315 -2.89 14.13 -18.35
N CYS A 316 -2.31 13.80 -17.19
CA CYS A 316 -2.43 14.63 -15.98
C CYS A 316 -1.59 15.92 -16.03
N VAL A 317 -0.45 15.91 -16.73
CA VAL A 317 0.37 17.12 -16.93
C VAL A 317 -0.27 18.09 -17.94
N VAL A 318 -1.03 17.58 -18.92
CA VAL A 318 -1.68 18.40 -19.97
C VAL A 318 -2.81 19.29 -19.44
N PHE A 319 -3.54 18.88 -18.40
CA PHE A 319 -4.70 19.65 -17.93
C PHE A 319 -4.38 20.86 -17.04
N ARG A 320 -3.13 21.02 -16.59
CA ARG A 320 -2.73 22.14 -15.70
C ARG A 320 -1.99 23.28 -16.43
N GLY A 321 -1.94 23.25 -17.76
CA GLY A 321 -1.14 24.17 -18.59
C GLY A 321 -1.90 24.94 -19.67
N VAL A 322 -3.24 24.95 -19.66
CA VAL A 322 -4.01 25.80 -20.58
C VAL A 322 -4.38 27.09 -19.86
N ASP A 323 -3.44 28.04 -19.84
CA ASP A 323 -3.78 29.46 -19.72
C ASP A 323 -4.52 29.85 -21.01
N LEU A 324 -5.85 29.89 -20.94
CA LEU A 324 -6.71 30.42 -22.00
C LEU A 324 -6.58 31.95 -22.03
N ASN A 325 -5.54 32.46 -22.67
CA ASN A 325 -5.60 33.80 -23.26
C ASN A 325 -6.35 33.66 -24.58
N PHE A 326 -7.64 34.01 -24.57
CA PHE A 326 -8.42 34.30 -25.77
C PHE A 326 -8.65 35.82 -25.80
N GLU A 327 -8.07 36.48 -26.80
CA GLU A 327 -8.78 37.54 -27.52
C GLU A 327 -9.91 36.91 -28.35
#